data_AF-A0A9P7F3K6-F1
#
_entry.id   AF-A0A9P7F3K6-F1
#
_cell.length_a   1.000
_cell.length_b   1.000
_cell.length_c   1.000
_cell.angle_alpha   90.00
_cell.angle_beta   90.00
_cell.angle_gamma   90.00
#
_symmetry.space_group_name_H-M   'P 1'
#
loop_
_entity.id
_entity.type
_entity.pdbx_description
1 polymer ?
#
loop_
_entity_poly.entity_id
_entity_poly.type
_entity_poly.pdbx_seq_one_letter_code
_entity_poly.pdbx_strand_id
1 'polypeptide(L)'
;MKLDDVSDNFNILDLRHALSAFLQCDMRNGNMIHGVAVPRRSLIDHPPILPFDRVQVWHTVRLQQVSYHDLSVALPAQTLHASPSSPEWLKGRRDAVLVNIDGQYEWPQSGLKGHTICELQLIMRPMPRRGSRIGWQDQYLCYVHNMKIGAVDPVTGMHVVKRAKHANSSPVGDIVPLRQVRSFINLIPQFGAVADARLMKATSSHYSSSFFLNKYFDKQIYDTLYYASQG
;
A
#
# COMPACT_ATOMS: atom_id res chain seq x y z
N MET A 1 3.13 -2.31 20.84
CA MET A 1 1.71 -1.98 21.09
C MET A 1 0.89 -3.28 21.05
N LYS A 2 -0.25 -3.39 21.75
CA LYS A 2 -1.13 -4.57 21.53
C LYS A 2 -1.80 -4.44 20.18
N LEU A 3 -2.10 -5.57 19.55
CA LEU A 3 -2.66 -5.58 18.21
C LEU A 3 -4.05 -4.89 18.13
N ASP A 4 -4.87 -5.05 19.17
CA ASP A 4 -6.20 -4.41 19.24
C ASP A 4 -6.07 -2.89 19.32
N ASP A 5 -5.20 -2.37 20.18
CA ASP A 5 -4.94 -0.93 20.25
C ASP A 5 -4.47 -0.36 18.90
N VAL A 6 -3.68 -1.13 18.12
CA VAL A 6 -3.25 -0.71 16.78
C VAL A 6 -4.40 -0.71 15.80
N SER A 7 -5.24 -1.75 15.81
CA SER A 7 -6.47 -1.83 15.01
C SER A 7 -7.34 -0.60 15.24
N ASP A 8 -7.56 -0.22 16.50
CA ASP A 8 -8.40 0.92 16.85
C ASP A 8 -7.75 2.25 16.45
N ASN A 9 -6.46 2.44 16.76
CA ASN A 9 -5.75 3.69 16.46
C ASN A 9 -5.66 3.98 14.95
N PHE A 10 -5.46 2.95 14.14
CA PHE A 10 -5.36 3.08 12.69
C PHE A 10 -6.72 2.93 11.98
N ASN A 11 -7.77 2.56 12.73
CA ASN A 11 -9.11 2.26 12.22
C ASN A 11 -9.10 1.14 11.15
N ILE A 12 -8.44 0.02 11.48
CA ILE A 12 -8.28 -1.15 10.60
C ILE A 12 -8.95 -2.37 11.25
N LEU A 13 -10.27 -2.49 11.09
CA LEU A 13 -11.10 -3.48 11.78
C LEU A 13 -10.75 -4.94 11.46
N ASP A 14 -10.20 -5.22 10.28
CA ASP A 14 -9.87 -6.56 9.80
C ASP A 14 -8.39 -6.92 9.99
N LEU A 15 -7.60 -6.11 10.71
CA LEU A 15 -6.15 -6.28 10.86
C LEU A 15 -5.75 -7.70 11.31
N ARG A 16 -6.47 -8.27 12.28
CA ARG A 16 -6.24 -9.64 12.77
C ARG A 16 -6.48 -10.70 11.69
N HIS A 17 -7.56 -10.53 10.94
CA HIS A 17 -7.94 -11.45 9.87
C HIS A 17 -6.92 -11.40 8.73
N ALA A 18 -6.51 -10.19 8.33
CA ALA A 18 -5.48 -9.98 7.32
C ALA A 18 -4.14 -10.60 7.75
N LEU A 19 -3.73 -10.44 9.02
CA LEU A 19 -2.51 -11.06 9.56
C LEU A 19 -2.57 -12.59 9.53
N SER A 20 -3.72 -13.15 9.90
CA SER A 20 -3.91 -14.60 9.85
C SER A 20 -3.89 -15.13 8.41
N ALA A 21 -4.53 -14.44 7.48
CA ALA A 21 -4.52 -14.81 6.07
C ALA A 21 -3.10 -14.75 5.50
N PHE A 22 -2.38 -13.66 5.79
CA PHE A 22 -0.98 -13.50 5.42
C PHE A 22 -0.10 -14.64 5.95
N LEU A 23 -0.21 -14.97 7.24
CA LEU A 23 0.48 -16.08 7.88
C LEU A 23 0.23 -17.42 7.19
N GLN A 24 -1.04 -17.72 6.89
CA GLN A 24 -1.42 -18.97 6.23
C GLN A 24 -0.84 -19.05 4.81
N CYS A 25 -0.82 -17.93 4.09
CA CYS A 25 -0.21 -17.85 2.76
C CYS A 25 1.31 -18.01 2.82
N ASP A 26 2.00 -17.32 3.75
CA ASP A 26 3.46 -17.38 3.90
C ASP A 26 3.94 -18.81 4.23
N MET A 27 3.24 -19.48 5.16
CA MET A 27 3.54 -20.88 5.51
C MET A 27 3.40 -21.85 4.33
N ARG A 28 2.47 -21.58 3.40
CA ARG A 28 2.23 -22.45 2.24
C ARG A 28 3.17 -22.16 1.08
N ASN A 29 3.46 -20.89 0.84
CA ASN A 29 4.04 -20.45 -0.42
C ASN A 29 5.53 -20.12 -0.34
N GLY A 30 6.12 -20.09 0.86
CA GLY A 30 7.58 -20.01 1.06
C GLY A 30 8.29 -19.04 0.12
N ASN A 31 8.40 -17.78 0.53
CA ASN A 31 9.19 -16.74 -0.16
C ASN A 31 8.63 -16.21 -1.51
N MET A 32 7.40 -16.55 -1.88
CA MET A 32 6.72 -15.95 -3.04
C MET A 32 6.23 -14.52 -2.79
N ILE A 33 6.06 -13.74 -3.87
CA ILE A 33 5.40 -12.43 -3.81
C ILE A 33 3.94 -12.62 -3.39
N HIS A 34 3.52 -11.85 -2.38
CA HIS A 34 2.14 -11.84 -1.91
C HIS A 34 1.31 -10.90 -2.78
N GLY A 35 0.31 -11.44 -3.46
CA GLY A 35 -0.68 -10.62 -4.15
C GLY A 35 -1.48 -9.79 -3.16
N VAL A 36 -1.89 -8.59 -3.57
CA VAL A 36 -2.88 -7.79 -2.82
C VAL A 36 -4.26 -8.22 -3.33
N ALA A 37 -4.83 -9.25 -2.71
CA ALA A 37 -6.11 -9.80 -3.11
C ALA A 37 -7.24 -9.18 -2.28
N VAL A 38 -8.48 -9.28 -2.79
CA VAL A 38 -9.67 -9.05 -1.96
C VAL A 38 -9.74 -10.23 -0.98
N PRO A 39 -9.65 -10.04 0.35
CA PRO A 39 -9.89 -11.14 1.27
C PRO A 39 -11.31 -11.66 1.03
N ARG A 40 -11.44 -12.94 0.69
CA ARG A 40 -12.75 -13.61 0.74
C ARG A 40 -13.16 -13.60 2.20
N ARG A 41 -14.26 -12.90 2.52
CA ARG A 41 -14.88 -12.93 3.84
C ARG A 41 -15.19 -14.38 4.21
N SER A 42 -14.28 -15.01 4.95
CA SER A 42 -14.69 -15.93 6.00
C SER A 42 -14.47 -15.17 7.30
N LEU A 43 -15.45 -14.33 7.66
CA LEU A 43 -15.70 -14.00 9.05
C LEU A 43 -16.07 -15.33 9.72
N ILE A 44 -15.05 -16.08 10.11
CA ILE A 44 -15.23 -17.18 11.05
C ILE A 44 -15.60 -16.49 12.36
N ASP A 45 -16.62 -16.99 13.06
CA ASP A 45 -17.17 -16.43 14.30
C ASP A 45 -16.15 -16.32 15.46
N HIS A 46 -14.90 -16.75 15.24
CA HIS A 46 -13.82 -16.68 16.21
C HIS A 46 -12.59 -15.98 15.61
N PRO A 47 -12.04 -14.96 16.30
CA PRO A 47 -10.84 -14.29 15.83
C PRO A 47 -9.70 -15.30 15.72
N PRO A 48 -8.96 -15.31 14.60
CA PRO A 48 -7.89 -16.28 14.41
C PRO A 48 -6.82 -16.11 15.50
N ILE A 49 -6.35 -17.24 16.05
CA ILE A 49 -5.29 -17.25 17.05
C ILE A 49 -3.96 -16.95 16.37
N LEU A 50 -3.42 -15.76 16.63
CA LEU A 50 -2.12 -15.35 16.12
C LEU A 50 -1.00 -15.80 17.09
N PRO A 51 0.19 -16.16 16.57
CA PRO A 51 1.35 -16.54 17.40
C PRO A 51 1.96 -15.35 18.17
N PHE A 52 1.40 -14.15 18.00
CA PHE A 52 1.77 -12.91 18.66
C PHE A 52 0.51 -12.10 19.00
N ASP A 53 0.63 -11.25 20.01
CA ASP A 53 -0.41 -10.32 20.46
C ASP A 53 0.06 -8.86 20.39
N ARG A 54 1.34 -8.64 20.07
CA ARG A 54 1.97 -7.34 20.01
C ARG A 54 2.65 -7.12 18.68
N VAL A 55 2.69 -5.86 18.28
CA VAL A 55 3.42 -5.38 17.11
C VAL A 55 4.24 -4.14 17.48
N GLN A 56 5.39 -3.97 16.85
CA GLN A 56 6.03 -2.65 16.75
C GLN A 56 5.43 -1.92 15.56
N VAL A 57 5.31 -0.60 15.66
CA VAL A 57 4.67 0.25 14.66
C VAL A 57 5.61 1.39 14.30
N TRP A 58 5.67 1.71 13.00
CA TRP A 58 6.39 2.87 12.48
C TRP A 58 5.41 3.75 11.71
N HIS A 59 5.67 5.06 11.74
CA HIS A 59 4.88 6.05 11.02
C HIS A 59 5.50 6.51 9.71
N THR A 60 6.78 6.16 9.52
CA THR A 60 7.55 6.52 8.34
C THR A 60 8.51 5.41 7.95
N VAL A 61 8.76 5.27 6.65
CA VAL A 61 9.84 4.46 6.09
C VAL A 61 10.55 5.26 5.01
N ARG A 62 11.88 5.11 4.91
CA ARG A 62 12.65 5.71 3.82
C ARG A 62 12.86 4.66 2.73
N LEU A 63 12.40 4.97 1.53
CA LEU A 63 12.59 4.17 0.34
C LEU A 63 13.68 4.81 -0.51
N GLN A 64 14.71 4.04 -0.86
CA GLN A 64 15.76 4.48 -1.77
C GLN A 64 15.71 3.62 -3.03
N GLN A 65 15.66 4.29 -4.18
CA GLN A 65 15.63 3.65 -5.49
C GLN A 65 16.97 3.90 -6.21
N VAL A 66 17.23 3.13 -7.25
CA VAL A 66 18.29 3.37 -8.22
C VAL A 66 17.71 4.01 -9.47
N SER A 67 18.53 4.75 -10.21
CA SER A 67 18.11 5.40 -11.46
C SER A 67 17.79 4.36 -12.53
N TYR A 68 16.69 4.57 -13.26
CA TYR A 68 16.28 3.76 -14.41
C TYR A 68 17.37 3.72 -15.49
N HIS A 69 18.02 4.87 -15.74
CA HIS A 69 19.02 5.02 -16.80
C HIS A 69 20.41 4.54 -16.40
N ASP A 70 20.68 4.44 -15.09
CA ASP A 70 21.98 4.03 -14.57
C ASP A 70 21.80 3.37 -13.19
N LEU A 71 21.85 2.04 -13.16
CA LEU A 71 21.66 1.26 -11.93
C LEU A 71 22.78 1.47 -10.90
N SER A 72 23.91 2.08 -11.28
CA SER A 72 24.98 2.44 -10.34
C SER A 72 24.65 3.70 -9.53
N VAL A 73 23.67 4.50 -9.99
CA VAL A 73 23.28 5.76 -9.36
C VAL A 73 22.10 5.54 -8.42
N ALA A 74 22.36 5.65 -7.12
CA ALA A 74 21.30 5.71 -6.11
C ALA A 74 20.61 7.08 -6.13
N LEU A 75 19.29 7.09 -6.22
CA LEU A 75 18.47 8.29 -6.15
C LEU A 75 18.34 8.77 -4.69
N PRO A 76 17.97 10.05 -4.47
CA PRO A 76 17.64 10.54 -3.13
C PRO A 76 16.53 9.70 -2.50
N ALA A 77 16.73 9.28 -1.25
CA ALA A 77 15.74 8.49 -0.54
C ALA A 77 14.50 9.34 -0.24
N GLN A 78 13.32 8.80 -0.56
CA GLN A 78 12.03 9.41 -0.31
C GLN A 78 11.43 8.86 0.99
N THR A 79 10.75 9.72 1.76
CA THR A 79 10.10 9.30 3.01
C THR A 79 8.62 9.05 2.75
N LEU A 80 8.19 7.81 2.99
CA LEU A 80 6.79 7.39 2.95
C LEU A 80 6.17 7.48 4.34
N HIS A 81 4.91 7.86 4.40
CA HIS A 81 4.16 8.05 5.64
C HIS A 81 2.97 7.09 5.76
N ALA A 82 2.81 6.57 6.99
CA ALA A 82 1.73 5.68 7.42
C ALA A 82 1.34 6.06 8.86
N SER A 83 0.79 7.25 9.03
CA SER A 83 0.43 7.81 10.33
C SER A 83 -1.07 7.76 10.57
N PRO A 84 -1.53 7.36 11.76
CA PRO A 84 -2.93 7.44 12.14
C PRO A 84 -3.33 8.90 12.31
N SER A 85 -4.61 9.14 12.62
CA SER A 85 -5.10 10.48 12.86
C SER A 85 -4.38 11.12 14.06
N SER A 86 -3.91 12.35 13.88
CA SER A 86 -3.21 13.14 14.89
C SER A 86 -3.74 14.57 14.90
N PRO A 87 -3.42 15.39 15.92
CA PRO A 87 -3.85 16.80 15.95
C PRO A 87 -3.43 17.60 14.71
N GLU A 88 -2.25 17.29 14.14
CA GLU A 88 -1.76 17.91 12.91
C GLU A 88 -2.42 17.33 11.64
N TRP A 89 -2.76 16.03 11.68
CA TRP A 89 -3.34 15.28 10.57
C TRP A 89 -4.62 14.59 11.01
N LEU A 90 -5.73 15.34 11.05
CA LEU A 90 -7.03 14.86 11.55
C LEU A 90 -7.56 13.58 10.87
N LYS A 91 -7.12 13.30 9.65
CA LYS A 91 -7.48 12.10 8.87
C LYS A 91 -6.33 11.10 8.72
N GLY A 92 -5.23 11.34 9.43
CA GLY A 92 -3.97 10.64 9.27
C GLY A 92 -3.21 11.06 8.02
N ARG A 93 -2.00 10.55 7.88
CA ARG A 93 -1.13 10.79 6.72
C ARG A 93 -0.74 9.46 6.10
N ARG A 94 -1.15 9.26 4.85
CA ARG A 94 -1.05 7.99 4.14
C ARG A 94 -0.59 8.27 2.72
N ASP A 95 0.58 7.76 2.39
CA ASP A 95 1.14 7.93 1.06
C ASP A 95 0.73 6.78 0.14
N ALA A 96 0.63 7.07 -1.15
CA ALA A 96 0.42 6.06 -2.17
C ALA A 96 1.77 5.45 -2.58
N VAL A 97 1.77 4.14 -2.76
CA VAL A 97 2.95 3.35 -3.06
C VAL A 97 2.65 2.34 -4.17
N LEU A 98 3.67 2.01 -4.93
CA LEU A 98 3.63 0.89 -5.86
C LEU A 98 4.09 -0.37 -5.15
N VAL A 99 3.29 -1.43 -5.25
CA VAL A 99 3.58 -2.73 -4.65
C VAL A 99 3.72 -3.76 -5.76
N ASN A 100 4.82 -4.51 -5.76
CA ASN A 100 4.98 -5.66 -6.63
C ASN A 100 4.12 -6.82 -6.09
N ILE A 101 3.24 -7.37 -6.94
CA ILE A 101 2.30 -8.45 -6.62
C ILE A 101 2.56 -9.72 -7.42
N ASP A 102 3.51 -9.70 -8.36
CA ASP A 102 3.86 -10.85 -9.19
C ASP A 102 5.38 -10.92 -9.40
N GLY A 103 5.98 -12.02 -8.94
CA GLY A 103 7.43 -12.26 -9.00
C GLY A 103 8.00 -12.38 -10.40
N GLN A 104 7.16 -12.51 -11.43
CA GLN A 104 7.61 -12.50 -12.83
C GLN A 104 7.92 -11.10 -13.36
N TYR A 105 7.49 -10.06 -12.65
CA TYR A 105 7.66 -8.66 -13.07
C TYR A 105 8.55 -7.90 -12.09
N GLU A 106 9.40 -7.05 -12.66
CA GLU A 106 10.33 -6.23 -11.91
C GLU A 106 10.08 -4.75 -12.18
N TRP A 107 10.08 -3.97 -11.10
CA TRP A 107 10.08 -2.51 -11.18
C TRP A 107 11.52 -2.01 -11.27
N PRO A 108 11.83 -1.05 -12.17
CA PRO A 108 10.92 -0.29 -13.03
C PRO A 108 10.62 -0.87 -14.42
N GLN A 109 11.32 -1.91 -14.87
CA GLN A 109 11.33 -2.38 -16.27
C GLN A 109 9.96 -2.84 -16.78
N SER A 110 9.13 -3.41 -15.90
CA SER A 110 7.81 -3.94 -16.25
C SER A 110 6.68 -2.90 -16.20
N GLY A 111 7.00 -1.65 -15.82
CA GLY A 111 6.01 -0.61 -15.61
C GLY A 111 4.93 -1.03 -14.61
N LEU A 112 3.65 -0.86 -14.99
CA LEU A 112 2.52 -1.25 -14.15
C LEU A 112 2.19 -2.74 -14.20
N LYS A 113 2.78 -3.51 -15.12
CA LYS A 113 2.49 -4.94 -15.26
C LYS A 113 3.06 -5.70 -14.06
N GLY A 114 2.26 -6.54 -13.41
CA GLY A 114 2.64 -7.25 -12.17
C GLY A 114 2.73 -6.36 -10.93
N HIS A 115 2.28 -5.11 -11.02
CA HIS A 115 2.30 -4.16 -9.92
C HIS A 115 0.88 -3.64 -9.63
N THR A 116 0.65 -3.21 -8.41
CA THR A 116 -0.57 -2.50 -8.02
C THR A 116 -0.24 -1.21 -7.27
N ILE A 117 -1.17 -0.27 -7.28
CA ILE A 117 -1.07 0.95 -6.48
C ILE A 117 -1.85 0.73 -5.19
N CYS A 118 -1.22 1.10 -4.08
CA CYS A 118 -1.74 0.91 -2.74
C CYS A 118 -1.61 2.20 -1.94
N GLU A 119 -2.55 2.44 -1.03
CA GLU A 119 -2.42 3.49 -0.01
C GLU A 119 -1.90 2.86 1.28
N LEU A 120 -0.73 3.29 1.76
CA LEU A 120 -0.06 2.72 2.92
C LEU A 120 -0.76 3.15 4.21
N GLN A 121 -1.30 2.18 4.96
CA GLN A 121 -2.08 2.46 6.17
C GLN A 121 -1.25 2.30 7.44
N LEU A 122 -0.49 1.22 7.53
CA LEU A 122 0.26 0.83 8.72
C LEU A 122 1.57 0.17 8.32
N ILE A 123 2.66 0.54 8.98
CA ILE A 123 3.95 -0.16 8.90
C ILE A 123 4.18 -0.80 10.26
N MET A 124 4.40 -2.12 10.28
CA MET A 124 4.49 -2.86 11.52
C MET A 124 5.48 -4.02 11.47
N ARG A 125 5.86 -4.51 12.64
CA ARG A 125 6.64 -5.73 12.84
C ARG A 125 5.96 -6.57 13.92
N PRO A 126 5.41 -7.75 13.57
CA PRO A 126 4.92 -8.69 14.55
C PRO A 126 5.98 -9.09 15.58
N MET A 127 5.59 -9.17 16.84
CA MET A 127 6.47 -9.53 17.94
C MET A 127 6.19 -10.94 18.45
N PRO A 128 7.03 -11.94 18.13
CA PRO A 128 6.84 -13.31 18.61
C PRO A 128 6.71 -13.37 20.13
N ARG A 129 5.82 -14.24 20.62
CA ARG A 129 5.79 -14.62 22.04
C ARG A 129 7.12 -15.30 22.41
N ARG A 130 7.57 -15.13 23.65
CA ARG A 130 8.77 -15.86 24.13
C ARG A 130 8.56 -17.37 23.94
N GLY A 131 9.52 -18.02 23.28
CA GLY A 131 9.46 -19.45 22.96
C GLY A 131 8.74 -19.81 21.65
N SER A 132 8.08 -18.86 20.98
CA SER A 132 7.54 -19.09 19.65
C SER A 132 8.65 -19.03 18.59
N ARG A 133 8.76 -20.08 17.77
CA ARG A 133 9.62 -20.09 16.58
C ARG A 133 8.80 -19.58 15.41
N ILE A 134 8.91 -18.29 15.09
CA ILE A 134 8.30 -17.76 13.87
C ILE A 134 9.38 -17.62 12.79
N GLY A 135 9.24 -18.40 11.72
CA GLY A 135 10.26 -18.59 10.68
C GLY A 135 10.08 -17.71 9.42
N TRP A 136 9.32 -16.63 9.48
CA TRP A 136 9.12 -15.76 8.32
C TRP A 136 10.33 -14.86 8.03
N GLN A 137 10.67 -14.72 6.75
CA GLN A 137 11.89 -14.06 6.29
C GLN A 137 11.80 -12.52 6.28
N ASP A 138 10.60 -11.94 6.14
CA ASP A 138 10.40 -10.48 6.21
C ASP A 138 9.70 -10.10 7.52
N GLN A 139 10.41 -9.35 8.36
CA GLN A 139 9.92 -8.96 9.67
C GLN A 139 9.12 -7.65 9.62
N TYR A 140 9.16 -6.92 8.51
CA TYR A 140 8.43 -5.68 8.35
C TYR A 140 7.28 -5.89 7.38
N LEU A 141 6.08 -5.66 7.87
CA LEU A 141 4.83 -5.81 7.15
C LEU A 141 4.16 -4.46 6.99
N CYS A 142 3.42 -4.31 5.90
CA CYS A 142 2.58 -3.17 5.64
C CYS A 142 1.13 -3.62 5.51
N TYR A 143 0.21 -2.94 6.20
CA TYR A 143 -1.19 -3.00 5.81
C TYR A 143 -1.45 -1.91 4.77
N VAL A 144 -2.04 -2.29 3.65
CA VAL A 144 -2.28 -1.42 2.51
C VAL A 144 -3.73 -1.47 2.08
N HIS A 145 -4.28 -0.36 1.60
CA HIS A 145 -5.54 -0.35 0.86
C HIS A 145 -5.26 -0.41 -0.63
N ASN A 146 -5.86 -1.37 -1.33
CA ASN A 146 -5.67 -1.54 -2.76
C ASN A 146 -6.37 -0.42 -3.53
N MET A 147 -5.78 -0.02 -4.66
CA MET A 147 -6.37 0.91 -5.61
C MET A 147 -6.43 0.27 -7.00
N LYS A 148 -7.58 0.41 -7.65
CA LYS A 148 -7.82 -0.07 -9.01
C LYS A 148 -7.31 0.96 -10.00
N ILE A 149 -6.39 0.54 -10.86
CA ILE A 149 -5.94 1.29 -12.02
C ILE A 149 -6.99 1.11 -13.11
N GLY A 150 -7.53 2.22 -13.60
CA GLY A 150 -8.53 2.28 -14.65
C GLY A 150 -7.94 2.78 -15.97
N ALA A 151 -8.84 3.24 -16.84
CA ALA A 151 -8.47 3.77 -18.15
C ALA A 151 -7.57 5.01 -18.04
N VAL A 152 -6.81 5.22 -19.11
CA VAL A 152 -6.06 6.46 -19.31
C VAL A 152 -7.04 7.57 -19.67
N ASP A 153 -6.96 8.68 -18.96
CA ASP A 153 -7.72 9.88 -19.29
C ASP A 153 -7.16 10.50 -20.58
N PRO A 154 -7.97 10.74 -21.62
CA PRO A 154 -7.49 11.16 -22.93
C PRO A 154 -6.93 12.59 -22.95
N VAL A 155 -7.33 13.42 -22.00
CA VAL A 155 -6.90 14.83 -21.93
C VAL A 155 -5.54 14.94 -21.27
N THR A 156 -5.34 14.23 -20.16
CA THR A 156 -4.12 14.29 -19.35
C THR A 156 -3.11 13.22 -19.70
N GLY A 157 -3.54 12.15 -20.38
CA GLY A 157 -2.73 10.96 -20.63
C GLY A 157 -2.33 10.20 -19.36
N MET A 158 -2.99 10.45 -18.22
CA MET A 158 -2.72 9.80 -16.94
C MET A 158 -3.73 8.68 -16.66
N HIS A 159 -3.29 7.61 -15.98
CA HIS A 159 -4.22 6.58 -15.52
C HIS A 159 -5.15 7.11 -14.43
N VAL A 160 -6.44 6.84 -14.55
CA VAL A 160 -7.41 7.10 -13.48
C VAL A 160 -7.32 5.97 -12.46
N VAL A 161 -7.05 6.29 -11.21
CA VAL A 161 -6.90 5.35 -10.10
C VAL A 161 -8.04 5.56 -9.10
N LYS A 162 -8.71 4.48 -8.69
CA LYS A 162 -9.82 4.54 -7.73
C LYS A 162 -9.57 3.61 -6.56
N ARG A 163 -9.97 3.99 -5.36
CA ARG A 163 -9.89 3.09 -4.19
C ARG A 163 -10.69 1.82 -4.44
N ALA A 164 -10.08 0.66 -4.22
CA ALA A 164 -10.80 -0.60 -4.26
C ALA A 164 -11.75 -0.68 -3.05
N LYS A 165 -13.00 -1.07 -3.31
CA LYS A 165 -14.03 -1.23 -2.28
C LYS A 165 -14.69 -2.60 -2.40
N HIS A 166 -15.06 -3.16 -1.27
CA HIS A 166 -15.95 -4.31 -1.18
C HIS A 166 -17.39 -3.92 -1.55
N ALA A 167 -18.28 -4.92 -1.68
CA ALA A 167 -19.70 -4.70 -1.99
C ALA A 167 -20.43 -3.81 -0.97
N ASN A 168 -19.99 -3.81 0.29
CA ASN A 168 -20.48 -2.93 1.36
C ASN A 168 -19.78 -1.55 1.39
N SER A 169 -19.04 -1.18 0.34
CA SER A 169 -18.29 0.07 0.25
C SER A 169 -17.11 0.26 1.21
N SER A 170 -16.75 -0.74 2.03
CA SER A 170 -15.53 -0.65 2.84
C SER A 170 -14.27 -0.78 1.97
N PRO A 171 -13.15 -0.13 2.32
CA PRO A 171 -11.88 -0.28 1.61
C PRO A 171 -11.46 -1.75 1.54
N VAL A 172 -10.86 -2.16 0.41
CA VAL A 172 -10.19 -3.46 0.30
C VAL A 172 -8.77 -3.28 0.80
N GLY A 173 -8.43 -3.92 1.91
CA GLY A 173 -7.08 -3.94 2.45
C GLY A 173 -6.48 -5.33 2.50
N ASP A 174 -5.16 -5.39 2.53
CA ASP A 174 -4.40 -6.62 2.69
C ASP A 174 -3.03 -6.33 3.34
N ILE A 175 -2.33 -7.40 3.73
CA ILE A 175 -0.99 -7.32 4.29
C ILE A 175 0.03 -7.79 3.26
N VAL A 176 1.03 -6.95 3.05
CA VAL A 176 2.17 -7.25 2.20
C VAL A 176 3.48 -7.06 2.97
N PRO A 177 4.51 -7.86 2.66
CA PRO A 177 5.87 -7.59 3.11
C PRO A 177 6.33 -6.19 2.66
N LEU A 178 7.03 -5.46 3.53
CA LEU A 178 7.56 -4.13 3.21
C LEU A 178 8.51 -4.18 2.01
N ARG A 179 9.26 -5.28 1.82
CA ARG A 179 10.15 -5.49 0.66
C ARG A 179 9.44 -5.47 -0.70
N GLN A 180 8.11 -5.65 -0.74
CA GLN A 180 7.33 -5.56 -1.97
C GLN A 180 6.99 -4.11 -2.37
N VAL A 181 7.20 -3.13 -1.49
CA VAL A 181 7.04 -1.71 -1.81
C VAL A 181 8.21 -1.27 -2.71
N ARG A 182 7.89 -0.82 -3.93
CA ARG A 182 8.89 -0.52 -4.97
C ARG A 182 9.10 0.95 -5.27
N SER A 183 8.06 1.77 -5.12
CA SER A 183 8.13 3.19 -5.43
C SER A 183 7.12 4.00 -4.63
N PHE A 184 7.46 5.25 -4.36
CA PHE A 184 6.46 6.27 -4.06
C PHE A 184 5.63 6.55 -5.32
N ILE A 185 4.35 6.85 -5.14
CA ILE A 185 3.44 7.20 -6.21
C ILE A 185 2.77 8.53 -5.87
N ASN A 186 2.91 9.51 -6.76
CA ASN A 186 2.20 10.77 -6.63
C ASN A 186 0.80 10.68 -7.25
N LEU A 187 -0.23 10.86 -6.43
CA LEU A 187 -1.62 10.90 -6.87
C LEU A 187 -2.16 12.33 -6.86
N ILE A 188 -2.86 12.72 -7.93
CA ILE A 188 -3.57 14.00 -8.01
C ILE A 188 -5.05 13.72 -7.85
N PRO A 189 -5.75 14.31 -6.86
CA PRO A 189 -7.19 14.21 -6.75
C PRO A 189 -7.91 14.58 -8.05
N GLN A 190 -8.79 13.72 -8.53
CA GLN A 190 -9.67 14.05 -9.66
C GLN A 190 -10.88 14.79 -9.12
N PHE A 191 -10.98 16.08 -9.44
CA PHE A 191 -12.16 16.88 -9.10
C PHE A 191 -13.26 16.67 -10.15
N GLY A 192 -14.52 16.67 -9.70
CA GLY A 192 -15.67 16.72 -10.60
C GLY A 192 -15.90 18.15 -11.12
N ALA A 193 -17.11 18.41 -11.61
CA ALA A 193 -17.50 19.76 -12.06
C ALA A 193 -17.39 20.82 -10.95
N VAL A 194 -17.53 20.40 -9.68
CA VAL A 194 -17.37 21.25 -8.51
C VAL A 194 -16.36 20.59 -7.57
N ALA A 195 -15.37 21.36 -7.12
CA ALA A 195 -14.42 20.91 -6.10
C ALA A 195 -15.11 20.92 -4.72
N ASP A 196 -14.94 19.84 -3.95
CA ASP A 196 -15.46 19.79 -2.57
C ASP A 196 -14.66 20.77 -1.69
N ALA A 197 -15.36 21.70 -1.05
CA ALA A 197 -14.77 22.75 -0.21
C ALA A 197 -13.94 22.20 0.97
N ARG A 198 -14.12 20.92 1.33
CA ARG A 198 -13.34 20.23 2.37
C ARG A 198 -11.97 19.75 1.88
N LEU A 199 -11.67 19.85 0.59
CA LEU A 199 -10.39 19.41 -0.01
C LEU A 199 -9.31 20.45 0.30
N MET A 200 -8.51 20.13 1.32
CA MET A 200 -7.28 20.85 1.68
C MET A 200 -6.09 19.93 1.44
N LYS A 201 -4.86 20.45 1.51
CA LYS A 201 -3.64 19.64 1.38
C LYS A 201 -3.64 18.40 2.30
N ALA A 202 -4.16 18.53 3.52
CA ALA A 202 -4.19 17.45 4.51
C ALA A 202 -5.38 16.49 4.38
N THR A 203 -6.41 16.84 3.60
CA THR A 203 -7.69 16.11 3.58
C THR A 203 -8.09 15.65 2.18
N SER A 204 -7.39 16.12 1.14
CA SER A 204 -7.74 15.85 -0.26
C SER A 204 -7.69 14.36 -0.58
N SER A 205 -6.64 13.67 -0.14
CA SER A 205 -6.58 12.21 -0.26
C SER A 205 -7.79 11.57 0.40
N HIS A 206 -8.17 11.97 1.62
CA HIS A 206 -9.26 11.33 2.36
C HIS A 206 -10.62 11.46 1.66
N TYR A 207 -10.97 12.65 1.14
CA TYR A 207 -12.31 12.88 0.57
C TYR A 207 -12.44 12.55 -0.92
N SER A 208 -11.33 12.43 -1.65
CA SER A 208 -11.37 12.05 -3.07
C SER A 208 -11.52 10.54 -3.26
N SER A 209 -12.42 10.12 -4.15
CA SER A 209 -12.62 8.70 -4.50
C SER A 209 -11.87 8.26 -5.75
N SER A 210 -11.39 9.22 -6.54
CA SER A 210 -10.72 9.04 -7.83
C SER A 210 -9.52 9.97 -7.91
N PHE A 211 -8.46 9.50 -8.55
CA PHE A 211 -7.18 10.18 -8.65
C PHE A 211 -6.58 9.98 -10.03
N PHE A 212 -5.72 10.90 -10.46
CA PHE A 212 -4.81 10.67 -11.57
C PHE A 212 -3.47 10.19 -11.03
N LEU A 213 -2.94 9.13 -11.64
CA LEU A 213 -1.55 8.69 -11.45
C LEU A 213 -0.64 9.69 -12.14
N ASN A 214 0.06 10.53 -11.36
CA ASN A 214 0.90 11.58 -11.90
C ASN A 214 2.20 11.02 -12.44
N LYS A 215 2.20 10.64 -13.73
CA LYS A 215 3.40 10.21 -14.42
C LYS A 215 4.41 11.34 -14.65
N TYR A 216 4.01 12.61 -14.48
CA TYR A 216 4.87 13.78 -14.68
C TYR A 216 5.58 14.23 -13.39
N PHE A 217 5.39 13.51 -12.28
CA PHE A 217 5.96 13.87 -10.98
C PHE A 217 7.49 13.85 -10.98
N ASP A 218 8.07 12.82 -11.59
CA ASP A 218 9.51 12.72 -11.77
C ASP A 218 9.83 11.99 -13.07
N LYS A 219 11.06 12.17 -13.54
CA LYS A 219 11.54 11.61 -14.81
C LYS A 219 11.53 10.08 -14.83
N GLN A 220 11.82 9.44 -13.69
CA GLN A 220 11.93 7.98 -13.58
C GLN A 220 10.55 7.33 -13.75
N ILE A 221 9.54 7.87 -13.07
CA ILE A 221 8.13 7.46 -13.21
C ILE A 221 7.64 7.78 -14.62
N TYR A 222 7.98 8.95 -15.18
CA TYR A 222 7.58 9.30 -16.55
C TYR A 222 8.07 8.27 -17.56
N ASP A 223 9.37 7.98 -17.57
CA ASP A 223 9.97 7.06 -18.51
C ASP A 223 9.37 5.66 -18.33
N THR A 224 9.26 5.19 -17.08
CA THR A 224 8.71 3.88 -16.74
C THR A 224 7.26 3.70 -17.22
N LEU A 225 6.40 4.69 -16.95
CA LEU A 225 4.98 4.61 -17.31
C LEU A 225 4.71 4.92 -18.79
N TYR A 226 5.56 5.74 -19.42
CA TYR A 226 5.45 6.06 -20.84
C TYR A 226 5.71 4.82 -21.70
N TYR A 227 6.82 4.12 -21.47
CA TYR A 227 7.15 2.91 -22.23
C TYR A 227 6.18 1.77 -21.94
N ALA A 228 5.69 1.64 -20.70
CA ALA A 228 4.69 0.63 -20.34
C ALA A 228 3.31 0.87 -20.95
N SER A 229 3.01 2.08 -21.42
CA SER A 229 1.76 2.41 -22.11
C SER A 229 1.78 2.15 -23.63
N GLN A 230 2.94 1.80 -24.18
CA GLN A 230 3.15 1.58 -25.63
C GLN A 230 3.30 0.11 -26.04
N GLY A 231 3.38 -0.82 -25.08
CA GLY A 231 3.48 -2.27 -25.31
C GLY A 231 2.29 -3.04 -24.75
#